data_AF-A0A381V2C3-F1
#
_entry.id   AF-A0A381V2C3-F1
#
_cell.length_a   1.000
_cell.length_b   1.000
_cell.length_c   1.000
_cell.angle_alpha   90.00
_cell.angle_beta   90.00
_cell.angle_gamma   90.00
#
_symmetry.space_group_name_H-M   'P 1'
#
loop_
_entity.id
_entity.type
_entity.pdbx_description
1 polymer ?
#
loop_
_entity_poly.entity_id
_entity_poly.type
_entity_poly.pdbx_seq_one_letter_code
_entity_poly.pdbx_strand_id
1 'polypeptide(L)'
;MKRFLPLILLTGFSSPVLADITHKLSSSVQLSVSAGATQVERIGTTYSVSGSGVDTTYTPSGGSAVTDGIGSLTVSSGVGAIPTLEATQKTAGSAFSFSQTFTQGDAISQSAPSTGAVSNFSNQTSTGSGTAGDLAGTITTAGAVTVTAGGAGTVATGQFVNELTVN
;
A
#
# COMPACT_ATOMS: atom_id res chain seq x y z
N MET A 1 -64.72 -64.67 23.24
CA MET A 1 -63.80 -63.52 23.40
C MET A 1 -62.40 -63.73 22.80
N LYS A 2 -62.09 -64.84 22.10
CA LYS A 2 -60.73 -65.14 21.59
C LYS A 2 -60.45 -64.71 20.14
N ARG A 3 -61.38 -63.97 19.50
CA ARG A 3 -61.32 -63.66 18.05
C ARG A 3 -60.79 -62.25 17.71
N PHE A 4 -60.48 -61.43 18.71
CA PHE A 4 -60.01 -60.04 18.52
C PHE A 4 -58.49 -59.86 18.60
N LEU A 5 -57.76 -60.89 19.04
CA LEU A 5 -56.30 -60.86 19.15
C LEU A 5 -55.57 -60.61 17.81
N PRO A 6 -55.98 -61.18 16.64
CA PRO A 6 -55.30 -60.89 15.38
C PRO A 6 -55.54 -59.46 14.88
N LEU A 7 -56.65 -58.82 15.25
CA LEU A 7 -56.95 -57.44 14.88
C LEU A 7 -56.04 -56.46 15.66
N ILE A 8 -55.84 -56.70 16.95
CA ILE A 8 -54.95 -55.90 17.80
C ILE A 8 -53.49 -56.07 17.37
N LEU A 9 -53.10 -57.28 16.99
CA LEU A 9 -51.76 -57.56 16.48
C LEU A 9 -51.50 -56.83 15.16
N LEU A 10 -52.51 -56.70 14.28
CA LEU A 10 -52.39 -55.98 13.00
C LEU A 10 -52.35 -54.44 13.18
N THR A 11 -53.03 -53.89 14.20
CA THR A 11 -52.98 -52.45 14.52
C THR A 11 -51.78 -52.05 15.37
N GLY A 12 -51.05 -53.01 15.95
CA GLY A 12 -49.87 -52.77 16.80
C GLY A 12 -48.55 -52.61 16.06
N PHE A 13 -48.51 -52.95 14.76
CA PHE A 13 -47.35 -52.67 13.91
C PHE A 13 -47.51 -51.30 13.27
N SER A 14 -47.07 -50.24 13.96
CA SER A 14 -46.78 -48.98 13.28
C SER A 14 -45.74 -49.26 12.19
N SER A 15 -46.07 -49.00 10.93
CA SER A 15 -45.09 -49.04 9.85
C SER A 15 -43.88 -48.17 10.21
N PRO A 16 -42.64 -48.64 10.03
CA PRO A 16 -41.47 -47.82 10.27
C PRO A 16 -41.58 -46.55 9.41
N VAL A 17 -41.54 -45.38 10.06
CA VAL A 17 -41.40 -44.09 9.36
C VAL A 17 -40.03 -44.12 8.70
N LEU A 18 -40.02 -44.21 7.36
CA LEU A 18 -38.82 -44.02 6.56
C LEU A 18 -38.59 -42.51 6.49
N ALA A 19 -37.79 -41.99 7.41
CA ALA A 19 -37.36 -40.60 7.38
C ALA A 19 -36.16 -40.46 6.44
N ASP A 20 -36.21 -39.48 5.53
CA ASP A 20 -35.09 -39.16 4.65
C ASP A 20 -34.10 -38.26 5.41
N ILE A 21 -32.87 -38.76 5.58
CA ILE A 21 -31.79 -38.01 6.22
C ILE A 21 -30.89 -37.40 5.15
N THR A 22 -30.88 -36.07 5.07
CA THR A 22 -29.90 -35.31 4.27
C THR A 22 -28.83 -34.73 5.19
N HIS A 23 -27.57 -35.09 4.92
CA HIS A 23 -26.41 -34.60 5.67
C HIS A 23 -25.48 -33.83 4.73
N LYS A 24 -25.19 -32.57 5.06
CA LYS A 24 -24.28 -31.72 4.29
C LYS A 24 -23.13 -31.27 5.18
N LEU A 25 -21.92 -31.56 4.72
CA LEU A 25 -20.69 -31.10 5.32
C LEU A 25 -20.03 -30.10 4.38
N SER A 26 -19.82 -28.87 4.85
CA SER A 26 -19.10 -27.83 4.11
C SER A 26 -17.89 -27.36 4.91
N SER A 27 -16.72 -27.35 4.26
CA SER A 27 -15.46 -26.91 4.86
C SER A 27 -14.84 -25.82 3.99
N SER A 28 -14.43 -24.71 4.60
CA SER A 28 -13.79 -23.59 3.91
C SER A 28 -12.64 -23.01 4.75
N VAL A 29 -11.52 -22.72 4.10
CA VAL A 29 -10.39 -22.00 4.69
C VAL A 29 -10.08 -20.81 3.79
N GLN A 30 -10.05 -19.62 4.38
CA GLN A 30 -9.63 -18.39 3.72
C GLN A 30 -8.43 -17.81 4.45
N LEU A 31 -7.34 -17.60 3.73
CA LEU A 31 -6.12 -16.96 4.23
C LEU A 31 -5.88 -15.69 3.41
N SER A 32 -5.67 -14.56 4.09
CA SER A 32 -5.40 -13.27 3.46
C SER A 32 -4.22 -12.57 4.13
N VAL A 33 -3.37 -11.95 3.32
CA VAL A 33 -2.22 -11.15 3.76
C VAL A 33 -2.35 -9.77 3.12
N SER A 34 -2.31 -8.72 3.94
CA SER A 34 -2.39 -7.35 3.44
C SER A 34 -1.19 -7.00 2.56
N ALA A 35 -1.44 -6.38 1.41
CA ALA A 35 -0.38 -5.83 0.59
C ALA A 35 0.18 -4.53 1.21
N GLY A 36 1.48 -4.30 1.06
CA GLY A 36 2.08 -3.01 1.37
C GLY A 36 1.73 -1.99 0.29
N ALA A 37 1.60 -0.72 0.67
CA ALA A 37 1.37 0.37 -0.26
C ALA A 37 2.29 1.54 0.07
N THR A 38 2.73 2.27 -0.96
CA THR A 38 3.50 3.49 -0.77
C THR A 38 2.94 4.57 -1.67
N GLN A 39 2.58 5.69 -1.06
CA GLN A 39 2.08 6.89 -1.74
C GLN A 39 3.11 8.00 -1.51
N VAL A 40 3.44 8.71 -2.58
CA VAL A 40 4.43 9.79 -2.57
C VAL A 40 3.82 11.02 -3.23
N GLU A 41 3.98 12.17 -2.59
CA GLU A 41 3.73 13.48 -3.18
C GLU A 41 5.05 14.22 -3.29
N ARG A 42 5.36 14.68 -4.51
CA ARG A 42 6.65 15.32 -4.81
C ARG A 42 6.48 16.81 -4.93
N ILE A 43 7.41 17.55 -4.34
CA ILE A 43 7.52 18.99 -4.54
C ILE A 43 8.52 19.25 -5.67
N GLY A 44 8.13 20.12 -6.60
CA GLY A 44 9.00 20.59 -7.69
C GLY A 44 10.01 21.62 -7.21
N THR A 45 11.15 21.70 -7.89
CA THR A 45 12.14 22.75 -7.63
C THR A 45 11.59 24.10 -8.09
N THR A 46 11.66 25.14 -7.26
CA THR A 46 11.34 26.52 -7.64
C THR A 46 12.55 27.42 -7.46
N TYR A 47 12.73 28.36 -8.38
CA TYR A 47 13.83 29.32 -8.36
C TYR A 47 13.31 30.67 -8.81
N SER A 48 13.57 31.71 -8.01
CA SER A 48 13.21 33.09 -8.31
C SER A 48 14.39 34.00 -8.04
N VAL A 49 14.62 34.92 -8.97
CA VAL A 49 15.62 35.99 -8.87
C VAL A 49 14.94 37.30 -9.22
N SER A 50 15.16 38.31 -8.39
CA SER A 50 14.74 39.68 -8.68
C SER A 50 15.78 40.67 -8.16
N GLY A 51 15.88 41.83 -8.79
CA GLY A 51 16.87 42.82 -8.41
C GLY A 51 16.89 44.05 -9.31
N SER A 52 17.68 45.04 -8.91
CA SER A 52 18.00 46.25 -9.66
C SER A 52 19.50 46.52 -9.62
N GLY A 53 20.05 47.10 -10.68
CA GLY A 53 21.50 47.35 -10.77
C GLY A 53 22.34 46.10 -11.05
N VAL A 54 21.72 45.04 -11.61
CA VAL A 54 22.37 43.78 -12.04
C VAL A 54 21.89 43.33 -13.41
N ASP A 55 22.79 42.70 -14.17
CA ASP A 55 22.45 42.00 -15.40
C ASP A 55 22.09 40.53 -15.11
N THR A 56 20.92 40.09 -15.59
CA THR A 56 20.47 38.70 -15.46
C THR A 56 20.51 38.05 -16.84
N THR A 57 21.21 36.92 -16.98
CA THR A 57 21.27 36.18 -18.24
C THR A 57 21.26 34.69 -17.93
N TYR A 58 20.49 33.92 -18.69
CA TYR A 58 20.41 32.46 -18.56
C TYR A 58 21.12 31.79 -19.72
N THR A 59 22.03 30.85 -19.43
CA THR A 59 22.61 29.95 -20.44
C THR A 59 22.12 28.52 -20.24
N PRO A 60 21.31 27.97 -21.17
CA PRO A 60 21.02 26.55 -21.18
C PRO A 60 22.27 25.79 -21.64
N SER A 61 22.70 24.81 -20.82
CA SER A 61 23.68 23.75 -21.07
C SER A 61 24.75 23.99 -22.16
N GLY A 62 26.01 24.11 -21.73
CA GLY A 62 27.18 24.06 -22.61
C GLY A 62 27.73 25.41 -23.10
N GLY A 63 27.24 26.53 -22.55
CA GLY A 63 27.81 27.87 -22.82
C GLY A 63 28.16 28.63 -21.53
N SER A 64 29.17 29.50 -21.62
CA SER A 64 29.38 30.56 -20.64
C SER A 64 28.47 31.73 -21.00
N ALA A 65 27.47 32.02 -20.17
CA ALA A 65 26.94 33.38 -20.10
C ALA A 65 28.07 34.23 -19.55
N VAL A 66 28.57 35.13 -20.40
CA VAL A 66 29.21 36.43 -20.12
C VAL A 66 29.81 36.61 -18.71
N THR A 67 31.06 37.08 -18.65
CA THR A 67 31.68 37.66 -17.45
C THR A 67 30.68 38.58 -16.74
N ASP A 68 30.35 38.29 -15.48
CA ASP A 68 29.43 39.06 -14.60
C ASP A 68 27.92 38.73 -14.63
N GLY A 69 27.50 37.59 -15.19
CA GLY A 69 26.11 37.13 -15.11
C GLY A 69 25.69 36.49 -13.77
N ILE A 70 24.45 36.70 -13.33
CA ILE A 70 23.90 36.03 -12.13
C ILE A 70 23.47 34.60 -12.44
N GLY A 71 24.24 33.63 -11.90
CA GLY A 71 23.83 32.26 -11.57
C GLY A 71 23.27 31.38 -12.69
N SER A 72 23.87 30.20 -12.90
CA SER A 72 23.20 29.14 -13.67
C SER A 72 22.20 28.38 -12.79
N LEU A 73 21.24 27.66 -13.36
CA LEU A 73 20.50 26.63 -12.64
C LEU A 73 20.67 25.33 -13.43
N THR A 74 21.43 24.39 -12.87
CA THR A 74 21.56 23.06 -13.47
C THR A 74 20.59 22.12 -12.79
N VAL A 75 19.47 21.83 -13.44
CA VAL A 75 18.51 20.82 -12.96
C VAL A 75 18.94 19.46 -13.51
N SER A 76 19.61 18.65 -12.69
CA SER A 76 19.92 17.26 -13.02
C SER A 76 18.96 16.34 -12.27
N SER A 77 18.30 15.43 -12.98
CA SER A 77 17.42 14.38 -12.42
C SER A 77 16.20 14.86 -11.60
N GLY A 78 15.78 16.11 -11.73
CA GLY A 78 14.60 16.66 -11.03
C GLY A 78 14.89 17.22 -9.62
N VAL A 79 16.12 17.09 -9.13
CA VAL A 79 16.64 17.86 -7.99
C VAL A 79 17.37 19.08 -8.54
N GLY A 80 16.93 20.28 -8.18
CA GLY A 80 17.77 21.44 -8.37
C GLY A 80 19.03 21.31 -7.52
N ALA A 81 20.20 21.31 -8.16
CA ALA A 81 21.44 21.65 -7.49
C ALA A 81 21.62 23.17 -7.64
N ILE A 82 21.86 23.89 -6.55
CA ILE A 82 22.30 25.29 -6.66
C ILE A 82 23.76 25.25 -7.11
N PRO A 83 24.12 25.75 -8.30
CA PRO A 83 25.53 25.90 -8.65
C PRO A 83 26.15 27.03 -7.82
N THR A 84 27.48 27.15 -7.87
CA THR A 84 28.20 28.28 -7.28
C THR A 84 27.66 29.59 -7.84
N LEU A 85 27.11 30.44 -6.97
CA LEU A 85 26.51 31.72 -7.31
C LEU A 85 27.55 32.82 -7.14
N GLU A 86 27.80 33.56 -8.22
CA GLU A 86 28.53 34.82 -8.18
C GLU A 86 27.59 35.93 -8.68
N ALA A 87 27.50 37.02 -7.93
CA ALA A 87 26.69 38.18 -8.28
C ALA A 87 27.59 39.41 -8.26
N THR A 88 27.76 40.04 -9.42
CA THR A 88 28.57 41.25 -9.58
C THR A 88 27.67 42.45 -9.79
N GLN A 89 27.94 43.54 -9.07
CA GLN A 89 27.24 44.80 -9.28
C GLN A 89 27.59 45.37 -10.66
N LYS A 90 26.57 45.77 -11.43
CA LYS A 90 26.76 46.30 -12.80
C LYS A 90 27.65 47.55 -12.85
N THR A 91 27.49 48.44 -11.88
CA THR A 91 28.30 49.66 -11.74
C THR A 91 28.73 49.83 -10.29
N ALA A 92 30.04 49.71 -10.04
CA ALA A 92 30.63 49.84 -8.70
C ALA A 92 30.19 51.16 -8.03
N GLY A 93 29.61 51.04 -6.82
CA GLY A 93 29.17 52.18 -6.00
C GLY A 93 27.77 52.71 -6.32
N SER A 94 27.03 52.12 -7.26
CA SER A 94 25.61 52.45 -7.49
C SER A 94 24.69 51.75 -6.49
N ALA A 95 23.44 52.23 -6.37
CA ALA A 95 22.44 51.50 -5.60
C ALA A 95 22.16 50.13 -6.24
N PHE A 96 22.14 49.07 -5.43
CA PHE A 96 21.96 47.69 -5.88
C PHE A 96 21.00 46.97 -4.95
N SER A 97 20.13 46.12 -5.53
CA SER A 97 19.26 45.21 -4.80
C SER A 97 19.24 43.87 -5.50
N PHE A 98 19.39 42.79 -4.74
CA PHE A 98 19.30 41.44 -5.23
C PHE A 98 18.63 40.55 -4.20
N SER A 99 17.62 39.81 -4.66
CA SER A 99 16.93 38.81 -3.88
C SER A 99 16.84 37.54 -4.70
N GLN A 100 17.18 36.43 -4.06
CA GLN A 100 17.08 35.11 -4.64
C GLN A 100 16.42 34.18 -3.64
N THR A 101 15.49 33.39 -4.16
CA THR A 101 14.85 32.31 -3.41
C THR A 101 14.97 31.02 -4.20
N PHE A 102 15.40 29.97 -3.51
CA PHE A 102 15.49 28.63 -4.07
C PHE A 102 14.85 27.62 -3.12
N THR A 103 13.95 26.81 -3.67
CA THR A 103 13.40 25.64 -2.98
C THR A 103 13.87 24.39 -3.70
N GLN A 104 14.63 23.55 -3.00
CA GLN A 104 15.06 22.26 -3.52
C GLN A 104 13.85 21.32 -3.61
N GLY A 105 13.65 20.72 -4.79
CA GLY A 105 12.66 19.66 -5.00
C GLY A 105 13.20 18.26 -4.69
N ASP A 106 12.31 17.27 -4.73
CA ASP A 106 12.64 15.89 -4.34
C ASP A 106 13.40 15.11 -5.42
N ALA A 107 14.36 14.30 -4.98
CA ALA A 107 15.11 13.40 -5.85
C ALA A 107 14.25 12.30 -6.44
N ILE A 108 14.47 11.99 -7.72
CA ILE A 108 13.87 10.80 -8.32
C ILE A 108 14.60 9.58 -7.73
N SER A 109 13.90 8.82 -6.90
CA SER A 109 14.37 7.48 -6.53
C SER A 109 14.40 6.61 -7.78
N GLN A 110 15.59 6.14 -8.15
CA GLN A 110 15.79 5.20 -9.26
C GLN A 110 15.50 3.74 -8.85
N SER A 111 15.14 3.53 -7.59
CA SER A 111 14.85 2.23 -7.00
C SER A 111 13.45 2.23 -6.41
N ALA A 112 12.74 1.10 -6.51
CA ALA A 112 11.48 0.92 -5.82
C ALA A 112 11.69 1.11 -4.30
N PRO A 113 10.84 1.87 -3.60
CA PRO A 113 10.92 1.96 -2.15
C PRO A 113 10.74 0.56 -1.55
N SER A 114 11.63 0.16 -0.66
CA SER A 114 11.40 -1.02 0.17
C SER A 114 10.22 -0.75 1.11
N THR A 115 9.32 -1.72 1.27
CA THR A 115 8.15 -1.61 2.15
C THR A 115 8.55 -1.16 3.55
N GLY A 116 7.97 -0.07 4.05
CA GLY A 116 8.25 0.46 5.40
C GLY A 116 9.48 1.38 5.52
N ALA A 117 10.21 1.66 4.43
CA ALA A 117 11.27 2.66 4.42
C ALA A 117 10.77 4.00 3.89
N VAL A 118 11.18 5.11 4.52
CA VAL A 118 10.94 6.47 4.03
C VAL A 118 12.12 6.87 3.13
N SER A 119 11.85 7.14 1.86
CA SER A 119 12.84 7.63 0.89
C SER A 119 13.03 9.15 1.03
N ASN A 120 13.96 9.73 0.27
CA ASN A 120 14.17 11.18 0.21
C ASN A 120 13.06 11.90 -0.59
N PHE A 121 11.83 11.86 -0.08
CA PHE A 121 10.70 12.63 -0.59
C PHE A 121 10.14 13.51 0.53
N SER A 122 9.74 14.73 0.18
CA SER A 122 9.18 15.72 1.10
C SER A 122 7.90 15.22 1.78
N ASN A 123 7.08 14.44 1.06
CA ASN A 123 5.90 13.79 1.63
C ASN A 123 5.79 12.35 1.13
N GLN A 124 5.96 11.40 2.05
CA GLN A 124 5.80 9.97 1.78
C GLN A 124 5.03 9.31 2.92
N THR A 125 4.02 8.54 2.55
CA THR A 125 3.36 7.58 3.45
C THR A 125 3.60 6.18 2.91
N SER A 126 4.24 5.33 3.72
CA SER A 126 4.48 3.92 3.40
C SER A 126 3.84 3.05 4.46
N THR A 127 3.07 2.04 4.04
CA THR A 127 2.55 0.99 4.89
C THR A 127 3.30 -0.31 4.62
N GLY A 128 3.73 -0.98 5.69
CA GLY A 128 4.34 -2.29 5.60
C GLY A 128 3.36 -3.34 5.05
N SER A 129 3.86 -4.33 4.32
CA SER A 129 3.08 -5.50 3.93
C SER A 129 2.82 -6.41 5.13
N GLY A 130 1.73 -7.16 5.10
CA GLY A 130 1.51 -8.24 6.04
C GLY A 130 2.59 -9.33 5.91
N THR A 131 2.85 -10.04 7.00
CA THR A 131 3.85 -11.12 7.02
C THR A 131 3.17 -12.46 7.15
N ALA A 132 3.23 -13.32 6.13
CA ALA A 132 2.61 -14.64 6.17
C ALA A 132 3.13 -15.48 7.35
N GLY A 133 4.45 -15.58 7.54
CA GLY A 133 5.02 -16.43 8.61
C GLY A 133 4.49 -17.86 8.52
N ASP A 134 3.96 -18.38 9.62
CA ASP A 134 3.35 -19.71 9.72
C ASP A 134 1.84 -19.73 9.38
N LEU A 135 1.31 -18.69 8.71
CA LEU A 135 -0.11 -18.58 8.35
C LEU A 135 -0.59 -19.84 7.61
N ALA A 136 -1.48 -20.59 8.25
CA ALA A 136 -2.01 -21.85 7.72
C ALA A 136 -3.43 -22.10 8.23
N GLY A 137 -4.20 -22.86 7.47
CA GLY A 137 -5.51 -23.34 7.89
C GLY A 137 -5.76 -24.75 7.36
N THR A 138 -6.26 -25.63 8.21
CA THR A 138 -6.58 -27.01 7.86
C THR A 138 -7.91 -27.40 8.50
N ILE A 139 -8.78 -28.02 7.72
CA ILE A 139 -10.02 -28.62 8.21
C ILE A 139 -9.97 -30.10 7.85
N THR A 140 -10.02 -30.95 8.87
CA THR A 140 -10.04 -32.40 8.67
C THR A 140 -11.44 -32.89 8.36
N THR A 141 -11.56 -34.09 7.79
CA THR A 141 -12.86 -34.75 7.52
C THR A 141 -13.66 -35.01 8.80
N ALA A 142 -13.02 -34.99 9.97
CA ALA A 142 -13.67 -35.08 11.28
C ALA A 142 -14.22 -33.72 11.78
N GLY A 143 -14.11 -32.65 10.99
CA GLY A 143 -14.55 -31.29 11.36
C GLY A 143 -13.57 -30.55 12.27
N ALA A 144 -12.39 -31.11 12.57
CA ALA A 144 -11.39 -30.41 13.36
C ALA A 144 -10.78 -29.26 12.54
N VAL A 145 -10.97 -28.03 13.02
CA VAL A 145 -10.46 -26.79 12.42
C VAL A 145 -9.19 -26.38 13.14
N THR A 146 -8.08 -26.31 12.40
CA THR A 146 -6.78 -25.83 12.91
C THR A 146 -6.41 -24.59 12.11
N VAL A 147 -6.24 -23.45 12.79
CA VAL A 147 -5.86 -22.18 12.17
C VAL A 147 -4.62 -21.66 12.89
N THR A 148 -3.56 -21.45 12.12
CA THR A 148 -2.31 -20.84 12.61
C THR A 148 -2.33 -19.37 12.22
N ALA A 149 -2.23 -18.49 13.20
CA ALA A 149 -2.13 -17.06 12.96
C ALA A 149 -0.78 -16.74 12.28
N GLY A 150 -0.82 -15.90 11.25
CA GLY A 150 0.39 -15.35 10.65
C GLY A 150 0.96 -14.20 11.48
N GLY A 151 1.89 -13.45 10.86
CA GLY A 151 2.40 -12.20 11.42
C GLY A 151 1.38 -11.05 11.32
N ALA A 152 1.86 -9.82 11.57
CA ALA A 152 1.04 -8.62 11.44
C ALA A 152 0.40 -8.51 10.04
N GLY A 153 -0.82 -7.97 9.97
CA GLY A 153 -1.55 -7.78 8.70
C GLY A 153 -2.02 -9.09 8.04
N THR A 154 -2.21 -10.16 8.82
CA THR A 154 -2.78 -11.42 8.33
C THR A 154 -4.16 -11.67 8.92
N VAL A 155 -5.03 -12.31 8.14
CA VAL A 155 -6.33 -12.80 8.58
C VAL A 155 -6.50 -14.24 8.12
N ALA A 156 -6.92 -15.10 9.05
CA ALA A 156 -7.18 -16.51 8.79
C ALA A 156 -8.59 -16.87 9.29
N THR A 157 -9.43 -17.35 8.38
CA THR A 157 -10.80 -17.76 8.70
C THR A 157 -10.98 -19.22 8.31
N GLY A 158 -11.27 -20.06 9.31
CA GLY A 158 -11.67 -21.45 9.10
C GLY A 158 -13.15 -21.61 9.40
N GLN A 159 -13.88 -22.28 8.51
CA GLN A 159 -15.32 -22.55 8.69
C GLN A 159 -15.62 -24.01 8.38
N PHE A 160 -16.24 -24.68 9.35
CA PHE A 160 -16.84 -26.00 9.18
C PHE A 160 -18.33 -25.90 9.50
N VAL A 161 -19.18 -26.32 8.58
CA VAL A 161 -20.64 -26.34 8.75
C VAL A 161 -21.14 -27.77 8.60
N ASN A 162 -21.87 -28.22 9.62
CA ASN A 162 -22.58 -29.48 9.62
C ASN A 162 -24.09 -29.23 9.63
N GLU A 163 -24.77 -29.64 8.56
CA GLU A 163 -26.23 -29.54 8.44
C GLU A 163 -26.83 -30.94 8.36
N LEU A 164 -27.79 -31.20 9.25
CA LEU A 164 -28.58 -32.43 9.27
C LEU A 164 -30.06 -32.06 9.12
N THR A 165 -30.68 -32.57 8.07
CA THR A 165 -32.11 -32.42 7.81
C THR A 165 -32.76 -33.79 7.82
N VAL A 166 -33.86 -33.92 8.58
CA VAL A 166 -34.64 -35.16 8.70
C VAL A 166 -36.06 -34.84 8.23
N ASN A 167 -36.48 -35.49 7.14
CA ASN A 167 -37.79 -35.29 6.49
C ASN A 167 -38.68 -36.52 6.65
#